data_AF-A0A2D9RCI5-F1
#
_entry.id   AF-A0A2D9RCI5-F1
#
_cell.length_a   1.000
_cell.length_b   1.000
_cell.length_c   1.000
_cell.angle_alpha   90.00
_cell.angle_beta   90.00
_cell.angle_gamma   90.00
#
_symmetry.space_group_name_H-M   'P 1'
#
loop_
_entity.id
_entity.type
_entity.pdbx_description
1 polymer ?
#
loop_
_entity_poly.entity_id
_entity_poly.type
_entity_poly.pdbx_seq_one_letter_code
_entity_poly.pdbx_strand_id
1 'polypeptide(L)'
;IARAVESFEEDLNVQIWGTGGMSHQLQGPRAGLINAEWDQKFLDDLTVDPERLRNVPHIEYLRETGSEGIEMVMWLIMRGALGSDVKELHRHYHVPASNTAVGHIVLEKTS
;
A
#
# COMPACT_ATOMS: atom_id res chain seq x y z
N ILE A 1 13.09 -7.02 6.97
CA ILE A 1 13.03 -5.72 7.67
C ILE A 1 12.71 -5.95 9.15
N ALA A 2 11.54 -6.49 9.50
CA ALA A 2 11.14 -6.79 10.90
C ALA A 2 12.26 -7.37 11.77
N ARG A 3 12.79 -8.56 11.42
CA ARG A 3 13.87 -9.22 12.18
C ARG A 3 15.15 -8.40 12.33
N ALA A 4 15.47 -7.55 11.34
CA ALA A 4 16.66 -6.72 11.39
C ALA A 4 16.47 -5.53 12.34
N VAL A 5 15.27 -4.95 12.35
CA VAL A 5 14.87 -3.92 13.32
C VAL A 5 14.84 -4.51 14.73
N GLU A 6 14.23 -5.69 14.91
CA GLU A 6 14.15 -6.39 16.20
C GLU A 6 15.51 -6.83 16.75
N SER A 7 16.52 -7.00 15.88
CA SER A 7 17.88 -7.35 16.31
C SER A 7 18.75 -6.14 16.71
N PHE A 8 18.22 -4.92 16.62
CA PHE A 8 18.94 -3.72 17.03
C PHE A 8 18.96 -3.58 18.56
N GLU A 9 20.12 -3.24 19.13
CA GLU A 9 20.33 -3.32 20.59
C GLU A 9 19.63 -2.21 21.39
N GLU A 10 19.29 -1.09 20.74
CA GLU A 10 18.62 0.03 21.41
C GLU A 10 17.10 -0.11 21.43
N ASP A 11 16.49 0.29 22.55
CA ASP A 11 15.04 0.36 22.72
C ASP A 11 14.46 1.59 22.02
N LEU A 12 14.22 1.46 20.72
CA LEU A 12 13.67 2.52 19.86
C LEU A 12 12.26 2.19 19.39
N ASN A 13 11.40 3.20 19.37
CA ASN A 13 10.12 3.13 18.67
C ASN A 13 10.34 3.39 17.16
N VAL A 14 10.38 2.32 16.36
CA VAL A 14 10.65 2.37 14.91
C VAL A 14 9.35 2.27 14.11
N GLN A 15 9.16 3.20 13.17
CA GLN A 15 8.04 3.18 12.23
C GLN A 15 8.52 2.76 10.83
N ILE A 16 7.69 2.01 10.10
CA ILE A 16 7.95 1.57 8.73
C ILE A 16 6.95 2.24 7.80
N TRP A 17 7.44 2.94 6.78
CA TRP A 17 6.59 3.70 5.84
C TRP A 17 6.68 3.10 4.44
N GLY A 18 5.54 2.78 3.86
CA GLY A 18 5.40 2.48 2.43
C GLY A 18 4.73 3.67 1.77
N THR A 19 5.37 4.27 0.77
CA THR A 19 4.89 5.48 0.10
C THR A 19 4.60 5.21 -1.37
N GLY A 20 4.01 6.21 -2.04
CA GLY A 20 3.46 6.07 -3.39
C GLY A 20 2.02 5.56 -3.37
N GLY A 21 1.44 5.44 -4.55
CA GLY A 21 0.08 5.03 -4.81
C GLY A 21 -0.90 6.20 -4.76
N MET A 22 -2.20 5.92 -4.91
CA MET A 22 -2.77 4.63 -5.32
C MET A 22 -2.94 4.59 -6.84
N SER A 23 -4.14 4.31 -7.36
CA SER A 23 -4.38 4.39 -8.80
C SER A 23 -4.04 5.77 -9.35
N HIS A 24 -3.20 5.76 -10.39
CA HIS A 24 -2.88 6.90 -11.24
C HIS A 24 -2.13 6.48 -12.50
N GLN A 25 -2.28 7.31 -13.53
CA GLN A 25 -1.46 7.25 -14.73
C GLN A 25 -1.12 8.68 -15.18
N LEU A 26 0.17 8.95 -15.40
CA LEU A 26 0.70 10.26 -15.74
C LEU A 26 1.02 10.43 -17.23
N GLN A 27 1.04 9.33 -17.99
CA GLN A 27 1.50 9.32 -19.37
C GLN A 27 0.49 8.75 -20.38
N GLY A 28 0.58 9.25 -21.61
CA GLY A 28 -0.15 8.76 -22.77
C GLY A 28 -1.65 9.06 -22.75
N PRO A 29 -2.42 8.49 -23.70
CA PRO A 29 -3.85 8.78 -23.83
C PRO A 29 -4.72 8.34 -22.65
N ARG A 30 -4.19 7.50 -21.75
CA ARG A 30 -4.86 7.00 -20.55
C ARG A 30 -4.41 7.74 -19.26
N ALA A 31 -3.69 8.86 -19.39
CA ALA A 31 -3.37 9.70 -18.24
C ALA A 31 -4.65 10.20 -17.53
N GLY A 32 -4.60 10.28 -16.20
CA GLY A 32 -5.75 10.62 -15.35
C GLY A 32 -6.63 9.43 -14.94
N LEU A 33 -6.24 8.19 -15.26
CA LEU A 33 -6.92 6.98 -14.78
C LEU A 33 -6.96 6.95 -13.25
N ILE A 34 -8.15 6.72 -12.70
CA ILE A 34 -8.39 6.39 -11.29
C ILE A 34 -9.28 5.15 -11.23
N ASN A 35 -9.02 4.25 -10.29
CA ASN A 35 -9.82 3.06 -10.02
C ASN A 35 -10.06 2.89 -8.51
N ALA A 36 -11.06 3.62 -8.01
CA ALA A 36 -11.35 3.68 -6.58
C ALA A 36 -11.81 2.35 -5.97
N GLU A 37 -12.47 1.49 -6.75
CA GLU A 37 -12.88 0.17 -6.29
C GLU A 37 -11.67 -0.72 -6.03
N TRP A 38 -10.71 -0.73 -6.96
CA TRP A 38 -9.48 -1.51 -6.80
C TRP A 38 -8.62 -0.96 -5.65
N ASP A 39 -8.51 0.37 -5.53
CA ASP A 39 -7.78 1.05 -4.46
C ASP A 39 -8.33 0.68 -3.07
N GLN A 40 -9.66 0.75 -2.89
CA GLN A 40 -10.30 0.41 -1.62
C GLN A 40 -10.11 -1.06 -1.29
N LYS A 41 -10.24 -1.94 -2.28
CA LYS A 41 -9.97 -3.37 -2.10
C LYS A 41 -8.51 -3.63 -1.72
N PHE A 42 -7.55 -2.92 -2.32
CA PHE A 42 -6.15 -3.02 -1.93
C PHE A 42 -5.95 -2.64 -0.47
N LEU A 43 -6.54 -1.51 -0.02
CA LEU A 43 -6.47 -1.08 1.38
C LEU A 43 -7.12 -2.09 2.34
N ASP A 44 -8.25 -2.71 1.97
CA ASP A 44 -8.89 -3.77 2.75
C ASP A 44 -7.97 -5.00 2.89
N ASP A 45 -7.37 -5.42 1.78
CA ASP A 45 -6.54 -6.62 1.77
C ASP A 45 -5.18 -6.40 2.46
N LEU A 46 -4.73 -5.16 2.68
CA LEU A 46 -3.57 -4.91 3.54
C LEU A 46 -3.80 -5.42 4.97
N THR A 47 -5.04 -5.48 5.44
CA THR A 47 -5.36 -5.95 6.78
C THR A 47 -5.96 -7.35 6.76
N VAL A 48 -6.90 -7.62 5.85
CA VAL A 48 -7.69 -8.86 5.83
C VAL A 48 -6.98 -10.02 5.11
N ASP A 49 -6.31 -9.75 3.99
CA ASP A 49 -5.70 -10.79 3.14
C ASP A 49 -4.44 -10.27 2.42
N PRO A 50 -3.35 -10.01 3.16
CA PRO A 50 -2.11 -9.51 2.54
C PRO A 50 -1.48 -10.56 1.62
N GLU A 51 -1.80 -11.85 1.80
CA GLU A 51 -1.35 -12.96 0.96
C GLU A 51 -1.85 -12.83 -0.47
N ARG A 52 -3.14 -12.48 -0.65
CA ARG A 52 -3.69 -12.19 -1.98
C ARG A 52 -2.86 -11.14 -2.70
N LEU A 53 -2.54 -10.03 -2.00
CA LEU A 53 -1.78 -8.93 -2.59
C LEU A 53 -0.39 -9.35 -3.07
N ARG A 54 0.29 -10.26 -2.35
CA ARG A 54 1.60 -10.78 -2.76
C ARG A 54 1.57 -11.56 -4.08
N ASN A 55 0.40 -12.08 -4.46
CA ASN A 55 0.22 -12.90 -5.64
C ASN A 55 -0.37 -12.13 -6.83
N VAL A 56 -0.68 -10.84 -6.67
CA VAL A 56 -1.17 -10.01 -7.78
C VAL A 56 -0.03 -9.81 -8.80
N PRO A 57 -0.21 -10.22 -10.07
CA PRO A 57 0.83 -10.06 -11.07
C PRO A 57 0.98 -8.58 -11.46
N HIS A 58 2.19 -8.14 -11.81
CA HIS A 58 2.45 -6.74 -12.18
C HIS A 58 1.50 -6.22 -13.26
N ILE A 59 1.14 -7.06 -14.23
CA ILE A 59 0.23 -6.69 -15.33
C ILE A 59 -1.18 -6.31 -14.83
N GLU A 60 -1.63 -6.86 -13.71
CA GLU A 60 -2.91 -6.49 -13.11
C GLU A 60 -2.83 -5.08 -12.53
N TYR A 61 -1.78 -4.71 -11.80
CA TYR A 61 -1.56 -3.33 -11.36
C TYR A 61 -1.60 -2.35 -12.54
N LEU A 62 -0.87 -2.63 -13.63
CA LEU A 62 -0.84 -1.73 -14.79
C LEU A 62 -2.23 -1.56 -15.44
N ARG A 63 -3.01 -2.64 -15.49
CA ARG A 63 -4.37 -2.60 -16.03
C ARG A 63 -5.31 -1.85 -15.10
N GLU A 64 -5.34 -2.19 -13.83
CA GLU A 64 -6.34 -1.72 -12.88
C GLU A 64 -6.01 -0.34 -12.31
N THR A 65 -4.75 -0.05 -12.05
CA THR A 65 -4.31 1.16 -11.32
C THR A 65 -3.61 2.19 -12.18
N GLY A 66 -3.24 1.86 -13.43
CA GLY A 66 -2.46 2.73 -14.30
C GLY A 66 -0.97 2.44 -14.23
N SER A 67 -0.19 3.06 -15.13
CA SER A 67 1.23 2.71 -15.28
C SER A 67 2.05 2.97 -14.01
N GLU A 68 1.77 4.05 -13.29
CA GLU A 68 2.51 4.41 -12.08
C GLU A 68 1.91 3.77 -10.80
N GLY A 69 0.65 3.32 -10.83
CA GLY A 69 0.02 2.64 -9.69
C GLY A 69 0.69 1.31 -9.26
N ILE A 70 1.58 0.76 -10.08
CA ILE A 70 2.47 -0.36 -9.69
C ILE A 70 3.31 -0.04 -8.45
N GLU A 71 3.55 1.23 -8.14
CA GLU A 71 4.32 1.66 -6.97
C GLU A 71 3.69 1.21 -5.63
N MET A 72 2.41 0.82 -5.64
CA MET A 72 1.72 0.20 -4.50
C MET A 72 2.39 -1.09 -3.99
N VAL A 73 3.28 -1.74 -4.76
CA VAL A 73 4.11 -2.86 -4.24
C VAL A 73 4.99 -2.44 -3.05
N MET A 74 5.35 -1.16 -2.92
CA MET A 74 6.09 -0.65 -1.76
C MET A 74 5.30 -0.79 -0.46
N TRP A 75 3.98 -0.74 -0.52
CA TRP A 75 3.12 -0.95 0.65
C TRP A 75 3.20 -2.39 1.16
N LEU A 76 3.49 -3.36 0.28
CA LEU A 76 3.71 -4.76 0.67
C LEU A 76 5.03 -4.94 1.43
N ILE A 77 6.04 -4.12 1.13
CA ILE A 77 7.31 -4.09 1.89
C ILE A 77 7.04 -3.60 3.31
N MET A 78 6.28 -2.50 3.46
CA MET A 78 5.84 -2.01 4.76
C MET A 78 5.01 -3.06 5.49
N ARG A 79 3.99 -3.62 4.84
CA ARG A 79 3.08 -4.59 5.45
C ARG A 79 3.81 -5.85 5.91
N GLY A 80 4.78 -6.33 5.13
CA GLY A 80 5.61 -7.49 5.48
C GLY A 80 6.52 -7.26 6.69
N ALA A 81 6.75 -6.01 7.11
CA ALA A 81 7.50 -5.69 8.31
C ALA A 81 6.67 -5.70 9.60
N LEU A 82 5.33 -5.80 9.51
CA LEU A 82 4.44 -5.69 10.67
C LEU A 82 4.03 -7.03 11.29
N GLY A 83 4.38 -8.18 10.71
CA GLY A 83 3.99 -9.50 11.21
C GLY A 83 2.70 -10.04 10.58
N SER A 84 2.07 -11.05 11.18
CA SER A 84 0.83 -11.65 10.64
C SER A 84 -0.36 -10.73 10.86
N ASP A 85 -0.47 -10.16 12.06
CA ASP A 85 -1.68 -9.46 12.51
C ASP A 85 -1.41 -7.98 12.74
N VAL A 86 -2.32 -7.16 12.22
CA VAL A 86 -2.27 -5.71 12.34
C VAL A 86 -3.66 -5.19 12.69
N LYS A 87 -3.70 -4.08 13.41
CA LYS A 87 -4.92 -3.32 13.67
C LYS A 87 -4.91 -2.04 12.86
N GLU A 88 -5.98 -1.82 12.10
CA GLU A 88 -6.21 -0.55 11.42
C GLU A 88 -6.63 0.51 12.44
N LEU A 89 -5.80 1.53 12.62
CA LEU A 89 -6.09 2.65 13.50
C LEU A 89 -6.77 3.81 12.77
N HIS A 90 -6.44 3.98 11.50
CA HIS A 90 -6.94 5.07 10.68
C HIS A 90 -6.85 4.72 9.20
N ARG A 91 -7.83 5.21 8.44
CA ARG A 91 -7.83 5.19 6.97
C ARG A 91 -8.39 6.49 6.43
N HIS A 92 -7.79 6.96 5.35
CA HIS A 92 -8.27 8.07 4.55
C HIS A 92 -8.06 7.74 3.07
N TYR A 93 -9.09 8.02 2.26
CA TYR A 93 -9.06 7.90 0.81
C TYR A 93 -9.68 9.15 0.19
N HIS A 94 -8.99 9.78 -0.75
CA HIS A 94 -9.48 10.98 -1.43
C HIS A 94 -9.08 11.01 -2.90
N VAL A 95 -10.04 11.42 -3.73
CA VAL A 95 -9.87 11.67 -5.16
C VAL A 95 -10.58 12.97 -5.53
N PRO A 96 -9.99 13.83 -6.37
CA PRO A 96 -8.63 13.74 -6.90
C PRO A 96 -7.61 14.47 -6.01
N ALA A 97 -6.35 14.01 -5.99
CA ALA A 97 -5.21 14.87 -5.70
C ALA A 97 -4.34 14.97 -6.95
N SER A 98 -4.52 16.05 -7.72
CA SER A 98 -3.98 16.16 -9.08
C SER A 98 -4.43 14.96 -9.94
N ASN A 99 -3.52 14.09 -10.37
CA ASN A 99 -3.80 12.92 -11.20
C ASN A 99 -3.82 11.61 -10.43
N THR A 100 -3.78 11.66 -9.09
CA THR A 100 -3.61 10.49 -8.24
C THR A 100 -4.69 10.36 -7.19
N ALA A 101 -5.06 9.13 -6.87
CA ALA A 101 -5.84 8.81 -5.69
C ALA A 101 -4.96 8.80 -4.44
N VAL A 102 -5.30 9.61 -3.44
CA VAL A 102 -4.55 9.66 -2.18
C VAL A 102 -5.10 8.61 -1.24
N GLY A 103 -4.28 7.60 -0.94
CA GLY A 103 -4.49 6.64 0.13
C GLY A 103 -3.60 6.95 1.33
N HIS A 104 -4.15 6.84 2.53
CA HIS A 104 -3.39 6.89 3.78
C HIS A 104 -3.99 5.89 4.77
N ILE A 105 -3.14 5.04 5.34
CA ILE A 105 -3.53 4.04 6.33
C ILE A 105 -2.51 4.02 7.46
N VAL A 106 -2.99 3.90 8.70
CA VAL A 106 -2.15 3.69 9.89
C VAL A 106 -2.47 2.33 10.46
N LEU A 107 -1.44 1.48 10.53
CA LEU A 107 -1.52 0.12 11.04
C LEU A 107 -0.66 -0.01 12.30
N GLU A 108 -1.21 -0.65 13.32
CA GLU A 108 -0.51 -1.04 14.53
C GLU A 108 -0.21 -2.54 14.49
N LYS A 109 1.05 -2.91 14.73
CA LYS A 109 1.46 -4.31 14.93
C LYS A 109 0.85 -4.81 16.24
N THR A 110 0.09 -5.92 16.19
CA THR A 110 -0.59 -6.49 17.37
C THR A 110 0.02 -7.78 17.90
N SER A 111 1.03 -8.31 17.22
CA SER A 111 1.76 -9.55 17.55
C SER A 111 3.25 -9.33 17.50
#